data_AF-A0A0U9HJV9-F1
#
_entry.id   AF-A0A0U9HJV9-F1
#
_cell.length_a   1.000
_cell.length_b   1.000
_cell.length_c   1.000
_cell.angle_alpha   90.00
_cell.angle_beta   90.00
_cell.angle_gamma   90.00
#
_symmetry.space_group_name_H-M   'P 1'
#
loop_
_entity.id
_entity.type
_entity.pdbx_description
1 polymer ?
#
loop_
_entity_poly.entity_id
_entity_poly.type
_entity_poly.pdbx_seq_one_letter_code
_entity_poly.pdbx_strand_id
1 'polypeptide(L)'
;MNSDTDRLWSWEEARDSCLQRLQEAWGYGSRVAKPGIPYVIQGAAAGITFVGGLAGIQGVAYACRISCASPHIGPLFGMVGVGLASAAGGQVSKAVGRWQAGLEPWPREGLAAIRGEEVLLDAALGILAYKALGGMFKNVNPSDLRYPGSFARSSIAANGAQYSTVKQRKDIVSLFRRYGCHHCGRRTGECIGDHMPPNKFVWPEGTRSKVVTASQNVFVKALRQVTRRKGPARTNSGTLKAAERVAQRLFPQCTKCSEKQSVAVKLGRQVLVVHKRLGLPESCYYAGVFAGLRHYVDPTIERRRAHKTDGPTRHH
;
A
#
# COMPACT_ATOMS: atom_id res chain seq x y z
N MET A 1 69.42 0.65 34.31
CA MET A 1 68.42 1.73 34.18
C MET A 1 68.37 2.11 32.71
N ASN A 2 67.52 1.42 31.93
CA ASN A 2 67.24 1.87 30.57
C ASN A 2 66.28 3.04 30.68
N SER A 3 66.73 4.21 30.25
CA SER A 3 65.87 5.36 30.01
C SER A 3 64.97 5.02 28.83
N ASP A 4 63.85 4.36 29.11
CA ASP A 4 62.68 4.35 28.22
C ASP A 4 62.18 5.80 28.17
N THR A 5 62.86 6.59 27.35
CA THR A 5 62.45 7.93 26.99
C THR A 5 61.11 7.82 26.31
N ASP A 6 60.10 8.39 26.95
CA ASP A 6 58.76 8.63 26.43
C ASP A 6 58.85 9.11 24.98
N ARG A 7 58.62 8.18 24.06
CA ARG A 7 58.60 8.44 22.63
C ARG A 7 57.29 9.18 22.36
N LEU A 8 57.30 10.49 22.62
CA LEU A 8 56.22 11.40 22.28
C LEU A 8 56.03 11.28 20.77
N TRP A 9 54.97 10.58 20.38
CA TRP A 9 54.55 10.46 18.99
C TRP A 9 54.51 11.85 18.39
N SER A 10 55.17 12.04 17.25
CA SER A 10 55.00 13.28 16.53
C SER A 10 53.53 13.38 16.09
N TRP A 11 52.99 14.60 16.05
CA TRP A 11 51.62 14.82 15.57
C TRP A 11 51.39 14.25 14.15
N GLU A 12 52.45 14.16 13.34
CA GLU A 12 52.43 13.57 12.00
C GLU A 12 52.26 12.06 12.05
N GLU A 13 53.00 11.35 12.91
CA GLU A 13 52.86 9.90 13.10
C GLU A 13 51.43 9.55 13.59
N ALA A 14 50.89 10.34 14.52
CA ALA A 14 49.53 10.12 15.05
C ALA A 14 48.45 10.34 13.98
N ARG A 15 48.60 11.39 13.15
CA ARG A 15 47.72 11.65 12.01
C ARG A 15 47.78 10.51 11.00
N ASP A 16 48.96 10.06 10.63
CA ASP A 16 49.15 9.07 9.58
C ASP A 16 48.64 7.69 10.05
N SER A 17 48.86 7.32 11.32
CA SER A 17 48.26 6.11 11.90
C SER A 17 46.73 6.18 11.96
N CYS A 18 46.13 7.35 12.24
CA CYS A 18 44.68 7.54 12.20
C CYS A 18 44.12 7.37 10.79
N LEU A 19 44.76 7.99 9.78
CA LEU A 19 44.37 7.86 8.38
C LEU A 19 44.47 6.42 7.88
N GLN A 20 45.53 5.70 8.25
CA GLN A 20 45.69 4.29 7.92
C GLN A 20 44.54 3.45 8.52
N ARG A 21 44.20 3.64 9.79
CA ARG A 21 43.07 2.93 10.43
C ARG A 21 41.73 3.26 9.78
N LEU A 22 41.50 4.51 9.37
CA LEU A 22 40.30 4.90 8.62
C LEU A 22 40.24 4.23 7.24
N GLN A 23 41.37 4.14 6.53
CA GLN A 23 41.44 3.43 5.24
C GLN A 23 41.21 1.93 5.40
N GLU A 24 41.76 1.31 6.46
CA GLU A 24 41.52 -0.10 6.79
C GLU A 24 40.05 -0.35 7.15
N ALA A 25 39.45 0.51 7.99
CA ALA A 25 38.04 0.45 8.35
C ALA A 25 37.12 0.63 7.13
N TRP A 26 37.45 1.57 6.23
CA TRP A 26 36.75 1.75 4.97
C TRP A 26 36.91 0.53 4.05
N GLY A 27 38.13 0.00 3.93
CA GLY A 27 38.42 -1.21 3.17
C GLY A 27 37.65 -2.41 3.69
N TYR A 28 37.57 -2.59 5.01
CA TYR A 28 36.74 -3.61 5.65
C TYR A 28 35.24 -3.38 5.40
N GLY A 29 34.75 -2.17 5.66
CA GLY A 29 33.35 -1.80 5.42
C GLY A 29 32.93 -2.03 3.97
N SER A 30 33.79 -1.68 3.01
CA SER A 30 33.53 -1.93 1.58
C SER A 30 33.50 -3.43 1.25
N ARG A 31 34.38 -4.25 1.85
CA ARG A 31 34.37 -5.71 1.65
C ARG A 31 33.12 -6.36 2.22
N VAL A 32 32.64 -5.89 3.37
CA VAL A 32 31.40 -6.37 4.00
C VAL A 32 30.17 -5.87 3.25
N ALA A 33 30.17 -4.63 2.75
CA ALA A 33 29.03 -4.03 2.07
C ALA A 33 28.89 -4.46 0.60
N LYS A 34 30.02 -4.73 -0.10
CA LYS A 34 30.04 -5.08 -1.53
C LYS A 34 29.07 -6.21 -1.91
N PRO A 35 28.98 -7.33 -1.16
CA PRO A 35 28.00 -8.38 -1.44
C PRO A 35 26.55 -7.91 -1.29
N GLY A 36 26.29 -6.94 -0.40
CA GLY A 36 24.96 -6.39 -0.11
C GLY A 36 24.45 -5.39 -1.14
N ILE A 37 25.34 -4.69 -1.85
CA ILE A 37 24.95 -3.63 -2.81
C ILE A 37 24.00 -4.17 -3.89
N PRO A 38 24.27 -5.33 -4.54
CA PRO A 38 23.35 -5.88 -5.53
C PRO A 38 21.95 -6.18 -4.97
N TYR A 39 21.85 -6.69 -3.73
CA TYR A 39 20.57 -6.94 -3.06
C TYR A 39 19.77 -5.65 -2.86
N VAL A 40 20.43 -4.59 -2.40
CA VAL A 40 19.79 -3.29 -2.15
C VAL A 40 19.28 -2.70 -3.47
N ILE A 41 20.07 -2.77 -4.55
CA ILE A 41 19.68 -2.24 -5.85
C ILE A 41 18.49 -3.03 -6.43
N GLN A 42 18.55 -4.37 -6.43
CA GLN A 42 17.46 -5.21 -6.94
C GLN A 42 16.18 -5.03 -6.11
N GLY A 43 16.29 -5.06 -4.78
CA GLY A 43 15.18 -4.84 -3.88
C GLY A 43 14.55 -3.46 -4.03
N ALA A 44 15.37 -2.41 -4.19
CA ALA A 44 14.90 -1.06 -4.45
C ALA A 44 14.18 -0.96 -5.80
N ALA A 45 14.73 -1.54 -6.87
CA ALA A 45 14.10 -1.55 -8.19
C ALA A 45 12.73 -2.26 -8.15
N ALA A 46 12.66 -3.45 -7.55
CA ALA A 46 11.41 -4.18 -7.37
C ALA A 46 10.39 -3.40 -6.52
N GLY A 47 10.84 -2.75 -5.45
CA GLY A 47 10.00 -1.91 -4.60
C GLY A 47 9.44 -0.70 -5.34
N ILE A 48 10.26 0.01 -6.12
CA ILE A 48 9.83 1.15 -6.95
C ILE A 48 8.80 0.69 -7.99
N THR A 49 9.08 -0.40 -8.71
CA THR A 49 8.15 -0.98 -9.70
C THR A 49 6.83 -1.37 -9.06
N PHE A 50 6.87 -1.98 -7.87
CA PHE A 50 5.65 -2.35 -7.14
C PHE A 50 4.81 -1.13 -6.76
N VAL A 51 5.43 -0.09 -6.18
CA VAL A 51 4.73 1.15 -5.81
C VAL A 51 4.17 1.86 -7.04
N GLY A 52 4.95 1.96 -8.12
CA GLY A 52 4.51 2.50 -9.40
C GLY A 52 3.35 1.70 -10.01
N GLY A 53 3.42 0.38 -9.93
CA GLY A 53 2.35 -0.53 -10.36
C GLY A 53 1.05 -0.30 -9.59
N LEU A 54 1.12 -0.20 -8.25
CA LEU A 54 -0.06 0.13 -7.44
C LEU A 54 -0.65 1.51 -7.76
N ALA A 55 0.19 2.50 -8.06
CA ALA A 55 -0.26 3.82 -8.51
C ALA A 55 -0.97 3.74 -9.88
N GLY A 56 -0.45 2.91 -10.81
CA GLY A 56 -1.11 2.61 -12.08
C GLY A 56 -2.48 1.95 -11.89
N ILE A 57 -2.55 0.93 -11.01
CA ILE A 57 -3.82 0.27 -10.64
C ILE A 57 -4.81 1.27 -10.04
N GLN A 58 -4.35 2.24 -9.23
CA GLN A 58 -5.21 3.33 -8.75
C GLN A 58 -5.78 4.18 -9.89
N GLY A 59 -4.96 4.50 -10.90
CA GLY A 59 -5.40 5.21 -12.09
C GLY A 59 -6.48 4.45 -12.85
N VAL A 60 -6.31 3.14 -13.05
CA VAL A 60 -7.31 2.28 -13.70
C VAL A 60 -8.59 2.20 -12.87
N ALA A 61 -8.48 1.95 -11.56
CA ALA A 61 -9.64 1.93 -10.67
C ALA A 61 -10.41 3.26 -10.70
N TYR A 62 -9.69 4.39 -10.72
CA TYR A 62 -10.28 5.72 -10.85
C TYR A 62 -11.05 5.88 -12.16
N ALA A 63 -10.46 5.49 -13.29
CA ALA A 63 -11.12 5.54 -14.60
C ALA A 63 -12.37 4.65 -14.67
N CYS A 64 -12.30 3.45 -14.09
CA CYS A 64 -13.41 2.49 -14.02
C CYS A 64 -14.42 2.78 -12.90
N ARG A 65 -14.26 3.87 -12.15
CA ARG A 65 -15.08 4.22 -10.97
C ARG A 65 -15.14 3.15 -9.87
N ILE A 66 -14.10 2.32 -9.78
CA ILE A 66 -13.93 1.34 -8.71
C ILE A 66 -13.33 2.05 -7.49
N SER A 67 -13.96 1.88 -6.33
CA SER A 67 -13.53 2.53 -5.09
C SER A 67 -13.26 1.53 -3.98
N CYS A 68 -12.60 1.97 -2.91
CA CYS A 68 -12.42 1.18 -1.69
C CYS A 68 -13.74 0.81 -0.98
N ALA A 69 -14.83 1.52 -1.31
CA ALA A 69 -16.17 1.28 -0.76
C ALA A 69 -16.96 0.21 -1.54
N SER A 70 -16.47 -0.24 -2.70
CA SER A 70 -17.09 -1.30 -3.49
C SER A 70 -16.89 -2.67 -2.79
N PRO A 71 -17.93 -3.29 -2.18
CA PRO A 71 -17.74 -4.36 -1.19
C PRO A 71 -16.97 -5.60 -1.69
N HIS A 72 -17.19 -5.99 -2.94
CA HIS A 72 -16.55 -7.18 -3.53
C HIS A 72 -15.51 -6.79 -4.59
N ILE A 73 -15.87 -5.87 -5.48
CA ILE A 73 -15.00 -5.44 -6.58
C ILE A 73 -13.76 -4.73 -6.05
N GLY A 74 -13.87 -3.91 -5.00
CA GLY A 74 -12.72 -3.20 -4.44
C GLY A 74 -11.62 -4.14 -3.94
N PRO A 75 -11.90 -5.04 -2.97
CA PRO A 75 -10.92 -6.04 -2.54
C PRO A 75 -10.38 -6.92 -3.66
N LEU A 76 -11.23 -7.41 -4.57
CA LEU A 76 -10.81 -8.26 -5.68
C LEU A 76 -9.85 -7.53 -6.62
N PHE A 77 -10.23 -6.33 -7.06
CA PHE A 77 -9.41 -5.50 -7.95
C PHE A 77 -8.07 -5.12 -7.29
N GLY A 78 -8.10 -4.79 -6.00
CA GLY A 78 -6.89 -4.50 -5.24
C GLY A 78 -5.96 -5.71 -5.10
N MET A 79 -6.51 -6.92 -4.92
CA MET A 79 -5.73 -8.16 -4.83
C MET A 79 -5.05 -8.48 -6.17
N VAL A 80 -5.81 -8.40 -7.27
CA VAL A 80 -5.27 -8.56 -8.63
C VAL A 80 -4.19 -7.51 -8.88
N GLY A 81 -4.43 -6.24 -8.52
CA GLY A 81 -3.46 -5.17 -8.67
C GLY A 81 -2.16 -5.40 -7.89
N VAL A 82 -2.25 -5.90 -6.65
CA VAL A 82 -1.07 -6.31 -5.87
C VAL A 82 -0.32 -7.45 -6.56
N GLY A 83 -1.02 -8.49 -7.01
CA GLY A 83 -0.40 -9.61 -7.72
C GLY A 83 0.34 -9.15 -8.98
N LEU A 84 -0.30 -8.32 -9.81
CA LEU A 84 0.31 -7.77 -11.03
C LEU A 84 1.52 -6.89 -10.73
N ALA A 85 1.42 -6.00 -9.74
CA ALA A 85 2.53 -5.14 -9.33
C ALA A 85 3.72 -5.96 -8.79
N SER A 86 3.45 -7.05 -8.05
CA SER A 86 4.50 -7.93 -7.53
C SER A 86 5.16 -8.76 -8.61
N ALA A 87 4.38 -9.30 -9.55
CA ALA A 87 4.92 -9.96 -10.73
C ALA A 87 5.83 -9.03 -11.54
N ALA A 88 5.38 -7.80 -11.81
CA ALA A 88 6.20 -6.80 -12.49
C ALA A 88 7.48 -6.48 -11.72
N GLY A 89 7.40 -6.30 -10.39
CA GLY A 89 8.55 -6.10 -9.53
C GLY A 89 9.56 -7.27 -9.58
N GLY A 90 9.06 -8.50 -9.61
CA GLY A 90 9.90 -9.70 -9.78
C GLY A 90 10.64 -9.74 -11.11
N GLN A 91 9.96 -9.42 -12.22
CA GLN A 91 10.60 -9.37 -13.54
C GLN A 91 11.65 -8.25 -13.63
N VAL A 92 11.37 -7.06 -13.07
CA VAL A 92 12.36 -5.97 -13.01
C VAL A 92 13.56 -6.38 -12.15
N SER A 93 13.35 -7.08 -11.04
CA SER A 93 14.44 -7.58 -10.20
C SER A 93 15.39 -8.51 -10.97
N LYS A 94 14.85 -9.44 -11.77
CA LYS A 94 15.67 -10.30 -12.65
C LYS A 94 16.42 -9.49 -13.69
N ALA A 95 15.76 -8.55 -14.35
CA ALA A 95 16.38 -7.72 -15.38
C ALA A 95 17.56 -6.93 -14.80
N VAL A 96 17.40 -6.39 -13.59
CA VAL A 96 18.47 -5.70 -12.86
C VAL A 96 19.59 -6.66 -12.46
N GLY A 97 19.28 -7.88 -12.00
CA GLY A 97 20.30 -8.88 -11.69
C GLY A 97 21.14 -9.29 -12.89
N ARG A 98 20.49 -9.52 -14.04
CA ARG A 98 21.16 -9.79 -15.33
C ARG A 98 22.05 -8.63 -15.75
N TRP A 99 21.55 -7.40 -15.67
CA TRP A 99 22.31 -6.20 -15.96
C TRP A 99 23.55 -6.09 -15.06
N GLN A 100 23.43 -6.36 -13.76
CA GLN A 100 24.55 -6.39 -12.82
C GLN A 100 25.58 -7.48 -13.14
N ALA A 101 25.15 -8.61 -13.72
CA ALA A 101 26.05 -9.65 -14.20
C ALA A 101 26.78 -9.29 -15.50
N GLY A 102 26.40 -8.20 -16.18
CA GLY A 102 26.90 -7.78 -17.48
C GLY A 102 26.17 -8.44 -18.66
N LEU A 103 24.94 -8.93 -18.42
CA LEU A 103 24.08 -9.53 -19.43
C LEU A 103 23.01 -8.54 -19.88
N GLU A 104 22.40 -8.79 -21.04
CA GLU A 104 21.22 -8.06 -21.47
C GLU A 104 20.07 -8.19 -20.45
N PRO A 105 19.48 -7.08 -19.96
CA PRO A 105 18.45 -7.10 -18.93
C PRO A 105 17.21 -7.89 -19.35
N TRP A 106 16.83 -7.78 -20.62
CA TRP A 106 15.65 -8.42 -21.19
C TRP A 106 16.06 -9.44 -22.25
N PRO A 107 15.47 -10.65 -22.26
CA PRO A 107 15.68 -11.61 -23.34
C PRO A 107 15.26 -11.02 -24.70
N ARG A 108 15.97 -11.36 -25.78
CA ARG A 108 15.60 -10.93 -27.14
C ARG A 108 14.24 -11.47 -27.59
N GLU A 109 13.83 -12.61 -27.04
CA GLU A 109 12.50 -13.21 -27.20
C GLU A 109 11.38 -12.39 -26.53
N GLY A 110 11.73 -11.32 -25.81
CA GLY A 110 10.78 -10.41 -25.19
C GLY A 110 9.95 -11.09 -24.11
N LEU A 111 8.65 -10.78 -24.08
CA LEU A 111 7.70 -11.33 -23.11
C LEU A 111 7.50 -12.85 -23.26
N ALA A 112 7.83 -13.43 -24.41
CA ALA A 112 7.68 -14.87 -24.65
C ALA A 112 8.63 -15.72 -23.78
N ALA A 113 9.78 -15.16 -23.38
CA ALA A 113 10.72 -15.83 -22.48
C ALA A 113 10.27 -15.82 -21.01
N ILE A 114 9.18 -15.12 -20.67
CA ILE A 114 8.71 -15.04 -19.29
C ILE A 114 8.01 -16.35 -18.91
N ARG A 115 8.60 -17.07 -17.96
CA ARG A 115 8.02 -18.28 -17.40
C ARG A 115 6.79 -17.94 -16.55
N GLY A 116 5.62 -18.39 -16.98
CA GLY A 116 4.34 -18.14 -16.30
C GLY A 116 4.32 -18.59 -14.85
N GLU A 117 4.97 -19.72 -14.52
CA GLU A 117 5.11 -20.23 -13.15
C GLU A 117 5.78 -19.22 -12.21
N GLU A 118 6.82 -18.54 -12.69
CA GLU A 118 7.57 -17.57 -11.89
C GLU A 118 6.75 -16.29 -11.68
N VAL A 119 6.01 -15.85 -12.69
CA VAL A 119 5.07 -14.74 -12.60
C VAL A 119 3.98 -15.02 -11.57
N LEU A 120 3.39 -16.22 -11.63
CA LEU A 120 2.34 -16.65 -10.70
C LEU A 120 2.88 -16.73 -9.26
N LEU A 121 4.09 -17.25 -9.08
CA LEU A 121 4.73 -17.32 -7.77
C LEU A 121 5.03 -15.92 -7.21
N ASP A 122 5.53 -14.99 -8.02
CA ASP A 122 5.78 -13.60 -7.59
C ASP A 122 4.49 -12.88 -7.21
N ALA A 123 3.42 -13.09 -7.98
CA ALA A 123 2.11 -12.56 -7.67
C ALA A 123 1.58 -13.12 -6.34
N ALA A 124 1.67 -14.44 -6.14
CA ALA A 124 1.21 -15.11 -4.91
C ALA A 124 1.99 -14.63 -3.68
N LEU A 125 3.33 -14.61 -3.75
CA LEU A 125 4.18 -14.12 -2.66
C LEU A 125 3.92 -12.65 -2.35
N GLY A 126 3.73 -11.83 -3.38
CA GLY A 126 3.35 -10.43 -3.25
C GLY A 126 2.04 -10.23 -2.49
N ILE A 127 1.00 -10.97 -2.87
CA ILE A 127 -0.31 -10.95 -2.22
C ILE A 127 -0.20 -11.36 -0.74
N LEU A 128 0.52 -12.45 -0.46
CA LEU A 128 0.74 -12.96 0.89
C LEU A 128 1.53 -11.96 1.75
N ALA A 129 2.65 -11.45 1.23
CA ALA A 129 3.48 -10.45 1.92
C ALA A 129 2.70 -9.15 2.18
N TYR A 130 1.96 -8.64 1.18
CA TYR A 130 1.13 -7.45 1.34
C TYR A 130 0.11 -7.63 2.48
N LYS A 131 -0.52 -8.80 2.55
CA LYS A 131 -1.48 -9.14 3.60
C LYS A 131 -0.81 -9.29 4.97
N ALA A 132 0.31 -10.00 5.05
CA ALA A 132 1.08 -10.22 6.28
C ALA A 132 1.59 -8.91 6.88
N LEU A 133 1.95 -7.94 6.04
CA LEU A 133 2.41 -6.61 6.43
C LEU A 133 1.27 -5.64 6.79
N GLY A 134 0.04 -6.15 7.00
CA GLY A 134 -1.13 -5.37 7.43
C GLY A 134 -1.89 -4.66 6.30
N GLY A 135 -1.59 -5.00 5.05
CA GLY A 135 -2.28 -4.47 3.88
C GLY A 135 -3.73 -4.94 3.79
N MET A 136 -4.61 -4.05 3.31
CA MET A 136 -5.99 -4.38 2.96
C MET A 136 -6.18 -4.11 1.48
N PHE A 137 -6.56 -5.12 0.69
CA PHE A 137 -6.64 -4.97 -0.77
C PHE A 137 -7.58 -3.85 -1.21
N LYS A 138 -8.69 -3.61 -0.49
CA LYS A 138 -9.59 -2.48 -0.78
C LYS A 138 -8.87 -1.12 -0.73
N ASN A 139 -7.82 -0.99 0.07
CA ASN A 139 -7.05 0.24 0.24
C ASN A 139 -6.15 0.55 -0.95
N VAL A 140 -5.98 -0.39 -1.89
CA VAL A 140 -5.31 -0.11 -3.16
C VAL A 140 -6.16 0.82 -4.01
N ASN A 141 -7.49 0.80 -3.89
CA ASN A 141 -8.41 1.59 -4.73
C ASN A 141 -8.61 3.01 -4.22
N PRO A 142 -8.95 3.98 -5.09
CA PRO A 142 -9.29 5.34 -4.66
C PRO A 142 -10.46 5.38 -3.68
N SER A 143 -10.48 6.39 -2.83
CA SER A 143 -11.52 6.60 -1.82
C SER A 143 -12.74 7.29 -2.44
N ASP A 144 -13.95 6.77 -2.20
CA ASP A 144 -15.21 7.47 -2.51
C ASP A 144 -15.55 8.40 -1.34
N LEU A 145 -15.70 9.70 -1.62
CA LEU A 145 -15.93 10.72 -0.59
C LEU A 145 -17.24 10.54 0.18
N ARG A 146 -18.16 9.69 -0.28
CA ARG A 146 -19.46 9.44 0.37
C ARG A 146 -19.38 8.39 1.49
N TYR A 147 -18.27 7.66 1.59
CA TYR A 147 -18.07 6.53 2.50
C TYR A 147 -16.72 6.64 3.20
N PRO A 148 -16.49 5.94 4.33
CA PRO A 148 -15.16 5.87 4.92
C PRO A 148 -14.10 5.47 3.89
N GLY A 149 -13.04 6.28 3.76
CA GLY A 149 -12.00 6.05 2.76
C GLY A 149 -11.04 4.90 3.10
N SER A 150 -10.06 4.68 2.22
CA SER A 150 -9.04 3.63 2.37
C SER A 150 -8.22 3.73 3.66
N PHE A 151 -8.04 4.94 4.18
CA PHE A 151 -7.26 5.21 5.40
C PHE A 151 -8.14 5.38 6.65
N ALA A 152 -9.40 4.95 6.61
CA ALA A 152 -10.32 4.96 7.75
C ALA A 152 -9.94 3.91 8.81
N ARG A 153 -8.83 4.12 9.52
CA ARG A 153 -8.28 3.18 10.52
C ARG A 153 -8.95 3.28 11.89
N SER A 154 -9.32 4.49 12.31
CA SER A 154 -9.95 4.75 13.60
C SER A 154 -10.94 5.92 13.49
N SER A 155 -11.90 5.97 14.42
CA SER A 155 -12.98 6.95 14.46
C SER A 155 -13.55 7.07 15.85
N ILE A 156 -14.24 8.18 16.10
CA ILE A 156 -14.91 8.49 17.37
C ILE A 156 -16.41 8.40 17.16
N ALA A 157 -17.18 7.99 18.17
CA ALA A 157 -18.63 8.04 18.10
C ALA A 157 -19.12 9.49 17.95
N ALA A 158 -20.06 9.74 17.03
CA ALA A 158 -20.69 11.04 16.88
C ALA A 158 -21.85 11.20 17.87
N ASN A 159 -22.05 12.40 18.39
CA ASN A 159 -23.17 12.73 19.29
C ASN A 159 -24.35 13.24 18.46
N GLY A 160 -24.87 12.38 17.58
CA GLY A 160 -25.95 12.73 16.64
C GLY A 160 -25.47 13.55 15.44
N ALA A 161 -26.32 14.45 14.94
CA ALA A 161 -26.05 15.28 13.77
C ALA A 161 -25.17 16.51 14.04
N GLN A 162 -24.91 16.81 15.32
CA GLN A 162 -24.20 18.00 15.75
C GLN A 162 -22.72 17.92 15.41
N TYR A 163 -22.09 19.08 15.20
CA TYR A 163 -20.64 19.16 15.01
C TYR A 163 -19.87 18.60 16.22
N SER A 164 -18.61 18.23 15.98
CA SER A 164 -17.74 17.66 17.03
C SER A 164 -17.58 18.62 18.21
N THR A 165 -17.76 18.10 19.43
CA THR A 165 -17.41 18.80 20.68
C THR A 165 -15.92 19.16 20.73
N VAL A 166 -15.53 20.10 21.60
CA VAL A 166 -14.11 20.50 21.79
C VAL A 166 -13.23 19.29 22.12
N LYS A 167 -13.73 18.36 22.96
CA LYS A 167 -13.04 17.11 23.30
C LYS A 167 -12.87 16.23 22.06
N GLN A 168 -13.95 15.95 21.34
CA GLN A 168 -13.89 15.16 20.10
C GLN A 168 -12.95 15.80 19.06
N ARG A 169 -12.90 17.13 18.96
CA ARG A 169 -11.99 17.82 18.05
C ARG A 169 -10.52 17.56 18.42
N LYS A 170 -10.15 17.61 19.70
CA LYS A 170 -8.80 17.26 20.17
C LYS A 170 -8.45 15.82 19.81
N ASP A 171 -9.38 14.90 20.04
CA ASP A 171 -9.20 13.47 19.74
C ASP A 171 -9.08 13.23 18.22
N ILE A 172 -9.88 13.90 17.38
CA ILE A 172 -9.79 13.84 15.92
C ILE A 172 -8.44 14.35 15.42
N VAL A 173 -7.94 15.46 15.97
CA VAL A 173 -6.62 15.99 15.61
C VAL A 173 -5.51 15.00 15.98
N SER A 174 -5.62 14.34 17.14
CA SER A 174 -4.70 13.26 17.53
C SER A 174 -4.73 12.10 16.53
N LEU A 175 -5.93 11.63 16.14
CA LEU A 175 -6.10 10.59 15.12
C LEU A 175 -5.54 11.01 13.76
N PHE A 176 -5.72 12.27 13.36
CA PHE A 176 -5.20 12.80 12.10
C PHE A 176 -3.67 12.84 12.07
N ARG A 177 -3.02 13.25 13.17
CA ARG A 177 -1.56 13.21 13.27
C ARG A 177 -1.02 11.79 13.18
N ARG A 178 -1.72 10.82 13.80
CA ARG A 178 -1.30 9.41 13.82
C ARG A 178 -1.55 8.69 12.50
N TYR A 179 -2.76 8.81 11.94
CA TYR A 179 -3.20 8.01 10.80
C TYR A 179 -3.33 8.81 9.51
N GLY A 180 -3.53 10.12 9.59
CA GLY A 180 -3.81 11.00 8.44
C GLY A 180 -5.29 11.10 8.10
N CYS A 181 -5.58 11.84 7.04
CA CYS A 181 -6.90 11.94 6.44
C CYS A 181 -7.39 10.55 6.00
N HIS A 182 -8.60 10.17 6.42
CA HIS A 182 -9.17 8.87 6.10
C HIS A 182 -9.42 8.62 4.60
N HIS A 183 -9.43 9.65 3.74
CA HIS A 183 -9.59 9.51 2.28
C HIS A 183 -8.28 9.50 1.51
N CYS A 184 -7.40 10.47 1.75
CA CYS A 184 -6.18 10.67 0.94
C CYS A 184 -4.88 10.33 1.65
N GLY A 185 -4.92 10.04 2.95
CA GLY A 185 -3.75 9.68 3.77
C GLY A 185 -2.85 10.84 4.17
N ARG A 186 -3.16 12.09 3.78
CA ARG A 186 -2.38 13.28 4.15
C ARG A 186 -2.37 13.49 5.67
N ARG A 187 -1.20 13.82 6.23
CA ARG A 187 -0.99 14.07 7.68
C ARG A 187 -0.69 15.52 8.05
N THR A 188 -0.65 16.40 7.06
CA THR A 188 -0.32 17.83 7.23
C THR A 188 -1.52 18.72 6.92
N GLY A 189 -1.53 19.90 7.53
CA GLY A 189 -2.60 20.89 7.40
C GLY A 189 -3.72 20.74 8.42
N GLU A 190 -4.79 21.49 8.19
CA GLU A 190 -5.97 21.50 9.06
C GLU A 190 -6.77 20.20 8.95
N CYS A 191 -7.32 19.77 10.10
CA CYS A 191 -8.14 18.58 10.23
C CYS A 191 -9.52 18.95 10.77
N ILE A 192 -10.54 18.36 10.19
CA ILE A 192 -11.92 18.40 10.67
C ILE A 192 -12.41 16.98 10.98
N GLY A 193 -13.45 16.90 11.83
CA GLY A 193 -14.17 15.65 12.08
C GLY A 193 -15.27 15.48 11.06
N ASP A 194 -15.12 14.50 10.18
CA ASP A 194 -16.09 14.17 9.13
C ASP A 194 -17.09 13.12 9.63
N HIS A 195 -18.39 13.38 9.42
CA HIS A 195 -19.46 12.47 9.79
C HIS A 195 -19.65 11.40 8.72
N MET A 196 -19.47 10.14 9.10
CA MET A 196 -19.72 8.99 8.25
C MET A 196 -20.81 8.09 8.85
N PRO A 197 -21.90 7.81 8.09
CA PRO A 197 -22.26 8.43 6.81
C PRO A 197 -22.62 9.93 6.95
N PRO A 198 -22.50 10.74 5.89
CA PRO A 198 -22.85 12.17 5.91
C PRO A 198 -24.27 12.45 6.41
N ASN A 199 -24.45 13.57 7.14
CA ASN A 199 -25.74 13.96 7.73
C ASN A 199 -26.88 13.96 6.72
N LYS A 200 -26.65 14.42 5.48
CA LYS A 200 -27.65 14.42 4.40
C LYS A 200 -28.26 13.05 4.13
N PHE A 201 -27.54 11.96 4.40
CA PHE A 201 -28.04 10.59 4.20
C PHE A 201 -28.75 10.01 5.44
N VAL A 202 -28.48 10.56 6.63
CA VAL A 202 -29.04 10.07 7.91
C VAL A 202 -30.25 10.91 8.35
N TRP A 203 -30.20 12.21 8.10
CA TRP A 203 -31.18 13.21 8.50
C TRP A 203 -31.69 13.97 7.27
N PRO A 204 -32.44 13.33 6.37
CA PRO A 204 -33.04 14.03 5.25
C PRO A 204 -34.07 15.03 5.78
N GLU A 205 -33.70 16.31 5.82
CA GLU A 205 -34.67 17.38 6.04
C GLU A 205 -35.75 17.29 4.95
N GLY A 206 -37.02 17.15 5.37
CA GLY A 206 -38.18 17.19 4.48
C GLY A 206 -38.28 16.03 3.47
N THR A 207 -39.07 15.01 3.82
CA THR A 207 -39.88 14.22 2.87
C THR A 207 -39.23 13.78 1.55
N ARG A 208 -38.05 13.15 1.58
CA ARG A 208 -37.57 12.32 0.45
C ARG A 208 -36.58 11.26 0.91
N SER A 209 -37.02 10.43 1.85
CA SER A 209 -36.38 9.13 2.13
C SER A 209 -36.55 8.19 0.94
N LYS A 210 -35.80 8.44 -0.14
CA LYS A 210 -35.23 7.34 -0.91
C LYS A 210 -33.89 7.05 -0.27
N VAL A 211 -33.94 6.30 0.84
CA VAL A 211 -32.78 5.61 1.38
C VAL A 211 -32.13 4.92 0.19
N VAL A 212 -30.95 5.39 -0.20
CA VAL A 212 -30.12 4.73 -1.21
C VAL A 212 -29.54 3.48 -0.55
N THR A 213 -30.42 2.51 -0.28
CA THR A 213 -30.09 1.08 -0.14
C THR A 213 -29.95 0.44 -1.53
N ALA A 214 -29.65 1.22 -2.57
CA ALA A 214 -29.51 0.73 -3.93
C ALA A 214 -28.14 0.07 -4.20
N SER A 215 -27.13 0.25 -3.34
CA SER A 215 -25.80 -0.34 -3.58
C SER A 215 -25.45 -1.55 -2.70
N GLN A 216 -26.33 -1.97 -1.78
CA GLN A 216 -26.07 -3.13 -0.90
C GLN A 216 -27.05 -4.31 -1.08
N ASN A 217 -28.09 -4.20 -1.90
CA ASN A 217 -29.25 -5.10 -1.80
C ASN A 217 -29.62 -5.94 -3.04
N VAL A 218 -28.76 -6.13 -4.04
CA VAL A 218 -29.02 -7.18 -5.05
C VAL A 218 -28.47 -8.53 -4.59
N PHE A 219 -27.19 -8.56 -4.20
CA PHE A 219 -26.53 -9.81 -3.80
C PHE A 219 -26.93 -10.30 -2.38
N VAL A 220 -27.15 -9.39 -1.43
CA VAL A 220 -27.63 -9.73 -0.07
C VAL A 220 -29.08 -10.24 -0.10
N LYS A 221 -29.92 -9.76 -1.04
CA LYS A 221 -31.27 -10.30 -1.24
C LYS A 221 -31.23 -11.70 -1.84
N ALA A 222 -30.33 -11.95 -2.80
CA ALA A 222 -30.11 -13.29 -3.35
C ALA A 222 -29.58 -14.28 -2.29
N LEU A 223 -28.61 -13.88 -1.45
CA LEU A 223 -28.11 -14.72 -0.36
C LEU A 223 -29.12 -14.94 0.78
N ARG A 224 -29.96 -13.94 1.10
CA ARG A 224 -31.10 -14.12 2.03
C ARG A 224 -32.19 -15.06 1.48
N GLN A 225 -32.35 -15.14 0.16
CA GLN A 225 -33.23 -16.14 -0.45
C GLN A 225 -32.64 -17.54 -0.37
N VAL A 226 -31.32 -17.70 -0.49
CA VAL A 226 -30.64 -19.00 -0.38
C VAL A 226 -30.55 -19.50 1.08
N THR A 227 -30.56 -18.60 2.07
CA THR A 227 -30.48 -18.98 3.51
C THR A 227 -31.83 -19.10 4.21
N ARG A 228 -32.96 -18.88 3.52
CA ARG A 228 -34.31 -19.12 4.04
C ARG A 228 -34.67 -20.61 3.96
N ARG A 229 -33.91 -21.46 4.64
CA ARG A 229 -34.42 -22.77 5.07
C ARG A 229 -35.27 -22.57 6.33
N LYS A 230 -36.50 -23.09 6.24
CA LYS A 230 -37.62 -23.07 7.19
C LYS A 230 -37.19 -23.07 8.67
N GLY A 231 -37.39 -21.95 9.35
CA GLY A 231 -37.54 -21.87 10.81
C GLY A 231 -38.92 -21.27 11.12
N PRO A 232 -39.59 -21.67 12.22
CA PRO A 232 -41.01 -21.41 12.42
C PRO A 232 -41.29 -19.91 12.58
N ALA A 233 -42.38 -19.50 11.93
CA ALA A 233 -42.88 -18.14 11.94
C ALA A 233 -43.23 -17.71 13.36
N ARG A 234 -42.48 -16.73 13.89
CA ARG A 234 -42.87 -15.99 15.08
C ARG A 234 -43.42 -14.64 14.64
N THR A 235 -44.75 -14.59 14.55
CA THR A 235 -45.53 -13.37 14.41
C THR A 235 -45.38 -12.54 15.68
N ASN A 236 -44.73 -11.39 15.57
CA ASN A 236 -44.89 -10.28 16.51
C ASN A 236 -45.10 -9.00 15.68
N SER A 237 -46.36 -8.76 15.32
CA SER A 237 -46.89 -7.46 14.98
C SER A 237 -46.90 -6.59 16.24
N GLY A 238 -45.76 -6.00 16.56
CA GLY A 238 -45.63 -5.07 17.66
C GLY A 238 -44.61 -4.01 17.28
N THR A 239 -45.12 -2.84 16.88
CA THR A 239 -44.37 -1.58 16.69
C THR A 239 -43.10 -1.71 15.84
N LEU A 240 -43.11 -1.16 14.63
CA LEU A 240 -41.88 -0.82 13.90
C LEU A 240 -41.05 0.10 14.81
N LYS A 241 -40.16 -0.52 15.61
CA LYS A 241 -39.19 0.18 16.46
C LYS A 241 -38.56 1.25 15.61
N ALA A 242 -38.59 2.48 16.13
CA ALA A 242 -37.89 3.65 15.61
C ALA A 242 -36.67 3.19 14.82
N ALA A 243 -36.71 3.41 13.49
CA ALA A 243 -35.67 2.99 12.56
C ALA A 243 -34.31 3.17 13.23
N GLU A 244 -33.62 2.06 13.49
CA GLU A 244 -32.34 2.01 14.18
C GLU A 244 -31.41 3.04 13.51
N ARG A 245 -31.26 4.21 14.15
CA ARG A 245 -30.54 5.34 13.57
C ARG A 245 -29.12 4.85 13.34
N VAL A 246 -28.67 4.88 12.08
CA VAL A 246 -27.31 4.46 11.72
C VAL A 246 -26.34 5.26 12.58
N ALA A 247 -25.59 4.57 13.43
CA ALA A 247 -24.65 5.20 14.35
C ALA A 247 -23.55 5.90 13.54
N GLN A 248 -23.63 7.23 13.47
CA GLN A 248 -22.64 8.05 12.79
C GLN A 248 -21.32 8.06 13.58
N ARG A 249 -20.22 8.15 12.85
CA ARG A 249 -18.87 8.22 13.43
C ARG A 249 -18.09 9.37 12.83
N LEU A 250 -17.21 9.96 13.62
CA LEU A 250 -16.30 11.02 13.23
C LEU A 250 -14.97 10.43 12.77
N PHE A 251 -14.57 10.73 11.54
CA PHE A 251 -13.26 10.38 10.99
C PHE A 251 -12.39 11.63 10.78
N PRO A 252 -11.06 11.52 10.92
CA PRO A 252 -10.17 12.63 10.62
C PRO A 252 -10.11 12.88 9.11
N GLN A 253 -10.41 14.12 8.68
CA GLN A 253 -10.43 14.50 7.28
C GLN A 253 -9.74 15.85 7.07
N CYS A 254 -8.97 15.98 5.98
CA CYS A 254 -8.36 17.27 5.62
C CYS A 254 -9.37 18.19 4.91
N THR A 255 -9.19 19.50 5.03
CA THR A 255 -10.06 20.53 4.43
C THR A 255 -10.30 20.33 2.93
N LYS A 256 -9.23 20.04 2.16
CA LYS A 256 -9.34 19.76 0.71
C LYS A 256 -10.24 18.57 0.37
N CYS A 257 -10.27 17.53 1.21
CA CYS A 257 -11.16 16.38 0.99
C CYS A 257 -12.59 16.73 1.42
N SER A 258 -12.74 17.49 2.51
CA SER A 258 -14.04 17.97 2.98
C SER A 258 -14.75 18.84 1.95
N GLU A 259 -14.05 19.80 1.34
CA GLU A 259 -14.62 20.67 0.29
C GLU A 259 -15.12 19.85 -0.91
N LYS A 260 -14.32 18.88 -1.36
CA LYS A 260 -14.74 17.98 -2.45
C LYS A 260 -15.92 17.11 -2.04
N GLN A 261 -15.94 16.67 -0.80
CA GLN A 261 -17.01 15.83 -0.26
C GLN A 261 -18.32 16.60 -0.16
N SER A 262 -18.29 17.86 0.31
CA SER A 262 -19.49 18.68 0.41
C SER A 262 -20.14 18.88 -0.97
N VAL A 263 -19.33 19.12 -2.01
CA VAL A 263 -19.78 19.17 -3.40
C VAL A 263 -20.32 17.81 -3.86
N ALA A 264 -19.60 16.72 -3.60
CA ALA A 264 -20.03 15.37 -3.98
C ALA A 264 -21.39 14.98 -3.36
N VAL A 265 -21.57 15.24 -2.06
CA VAL A 265 -22.80 14.98 -1.30
C VAL A 265 -23.92 15.91 -1.74
N LYS A 266 -23.64 17.19 -2.01
CA LYS A 266 -24.62 18.15 -2.54
C LYS A 266 -25.17 17.68 -3.88
N LEU A 267 -24.29 17.29 -4.81
CA LEU A 267 -24.64 16.84 -6.16
C LEU A 267 -25.09 15.37 -6.23
N GLY A 268 -24.95 14.60 -5.15
CA GLY A 268 -25.24 13.16 -5.16
C GLY A 268 -24.32 12.36 -6.09
N ARG A 269 -23.14 12.89 -6.44
CA ARG A 269 -22.21 12.29 -7.40
C ARG A 269 -21.10 11.54 -6.67
N GLN A 270 -20.65 10.46 -7.29
CA GLN A 270 -19.43 9.79 -6.86
C GLN A 270 -18.24 10.68 -7.22
N VAL A 271 -17.44 11.01 -6.21
CA VAL A 271 -16.17 11.70 -6.39
C VAL A 271 -15.10 10.83 -5.74
N LEU A 272 -14.10 10.47 -6.55
CA LEU A 272 -13.01 9.60 -6.14
C LEU A 272 -11.77 10.43 -5.80
N VAL A 273 -11.03 9.98 -4.79
CA VAL A 273 -9.76 10.57 -4.39
C VAL A 273 -8.68 9.51 -4.38
N VAL A 274 -7.69 9.70 -5.26
CA VAL A 274 -6.45 8.90 -5.27
C VAL A 274 -5.56 9.25 -4.08
N HIS A 275 -4.72 8.31 -3.67
CA HIS A 275 -3.94 8.44 -2.45
C HIS A 275 -2.62 9.12 -2.76
N LYS A 276 -2.44 10.34 -2.23
CA LYS A 276 -1.20 11.12 -2.40
C LYS A 276 -0.49 11.16 -1.07
N ARG A 277 0.13 10.05 -0.68
CA ARG A 277 0.96 10.00 0.52
C ARG A 277 2.40 10.33 0.14
N LEU A 278 2.81 11.56 0.45
CA LEU A 278 4.20 11.96 0.43
C LEU A 278 4.86 11.46 1.71
N GLY A 279 6.00 10.77 1.61
CA GLY A 279 6.77 10.25 2.74
C GLY A 279 7.02 8.74 2.68
N LEU A 280 7.42 8.16 3.80
CA LEU A 280 7.73 6.73 3.89
C LEU A 280 6.48 5.88 3.58
N PRO A 281 6.62 4.85 2.72
CA PRO A 281 5.54 3.91 2.43
C PRO A 281 5.04 3.21 3.71
N GLU A 282 3.77 2.79 3.74
CA GLU A 282 3.33 1.85 4.79
C GLU A 282 4.07 0.51 4.62
N SER A 283 4.18 -0.25 5.71
CA SER A 283 4.84 -1.57 5.73
C SER A 283 4.41 -2.48 4.56
N CYS A 284 3.13 -2.48 4.21
CA CYS A 284 2.61 -3.32 3.13
C CYS A 284 3.14 -2.95 1.73
N TYR A 285 3.63 -1.73 1.51
CA TYR A 285 4.22 -1.34 0.22
C TYR A 285 5.61 -1.93 0.00
N TYR A 286 6.23 -2.50 1.04
CA TYR A 286 7.48 -3.26 0.92
C TYR A 286 7.26 -4.69 0.40
N ALA A 287 6.00 -5.14 0.19
CA ALA A 287 5.70 -6.46 -0.37
C ALA A 287 6.42 -6.73 -1.70
N GLY A 288 6.55 -5.70 -2.56
CA GLY A 288 7.30 -5.79 -3.81
C GLY A 288 8.79 -6.11 -3.64
N VAL A 289 9.40 -5.63 -2.54
CA VAL A 289 10.81 -5.92 -2.23
C VAL A 289 10.98 -7.42 -1.95
N PHE A 290 10.09 -8.02 -1.17
CA PHE A 290 10.16 -9.47 -0.87
C PHE A 290 9.97 -10.34 -2.12
N ALA A 291 9.06 -9.96 -3.01
CA ALA A 291 8.88 -10.65 -4.29
C ALA A 291 10.12 -10.53 -5.19
N GLY A 292 10.73 -9.34 -5.25
CA GLY A 292 11.97 -9.10 -6.01
C GLY A 292 13.17 -9.86 -5.47
N LEU A 293 13.38 -9.83 -4.14
CA LEU A 293 14.52 -10.48 -3.48
C LEU A 293 14.59 -11.99 -3.72
N ARG A 294 13.48 -12.65 -4.05
CA ARG A 294 13.46 -14.06 -4.47
C ARG A 294 14.35 -14.33 -5.69
N HIS A 295 14.46 -13.35 -6.57
CA HIS A 295 15.24 -13.43 -7.81
C HIS A 295 16.69 -13.01 -7.65
N TYR A 296 17.12 -12.79 -6.41
CA TYR A 296 18.52 -12.51 -6.18
C TYR A 296 19.37 -13.70 -6.62
N VAL A 297 20.27 -13.41 -7.54
CA VAL A 297 21.36 -14.30 -7.93
C VAL A 297 22.64 -13.51 -7.78
N ASP A 298 23.66 -14.13 -7.18
CA ASP A 298 25.00 -13.55 -7.16
C ASP A 298 25.45 -13.30 -8.62
N PRO A 299 25.76 -12.06 -9.01
CA PRO A 299 26.15 -11.74 -10.38
C PRO A 299 27.33 -12.57 -10.90
N THR A 300 28.23 -13.00 -10.00
CA THR A 300 29.38 -13.84 -10.34
C THR A 300 28.96 -15.27 -10.72
N ILE A 301 27.94 -15.82 -10.04
CA ILE A 301 27.38 -17.14 -10.35
C ILE A 301 26.64 -17.08 -11.68
N GLU A 302 25.87 -16.01 -11.91
CA GLU A 302 25.09 -15.86 -13.15
C GLU A 302 25.98 -15.70 -14.38
N ARG A 303 27.05 -14.89 -14.28
CA ARG A 303 28.05 -14.77 -15.34
C ARG A 303 28.72 -16.11 -15.67
N ARG A 304 29.06 -16.92 -14.65
CA ARG A 304 29.63 -18.26 -14.86
C ARG A 304 28.65 -19.22 -15.54
N ARG A 305 27.35 -19.12 -15.25
CA ARG A 305 26.32 -19.92 -15.92
C ARG A 305 26.19 -19.55 -17.40
N ALA A 306 26.19 -18.25 -17.71
CA ALA A 306 26.13 -17.76 -19.09
C ALA A 306 27.33 -18.25 -19.93
N HIS A 307 28.55 -18.19 -19.38
CA HIS A 307 29.73 -18.71 -20.08
C HIS A 307 29.69 -20.23 -20.33
N LYS A 308 29.02 -21.01 -19.47
CA LYS A 308 28.87 -22.46 -19.69
C LYS A 308 27.90 -22.79 -20.82
N THR A 309 26.86 -21.98 -21.01
CA THR A 309 25.89 -22.18 -22.09
C THR A 309 26.44 -21.78 -23.45
N ASP A 310 27.37 -20.82 -23.49
CA ASP A 310 28.07 -20.39 -24.71
C ASP A 310 29.30 -21.25 -25.03
N GLY A 311 29.39 -22.46 -24.47
CA GLY A 311 30.42 -23.44 -24.82
C GLY A 311 30.48 -23.66 -26.34
N PRO A 312 31.65 -23.98 -26.90
CA PRO A 312 31.91 -23.86 -28.34
C PRO A 312 30.82 -24.58 -29.11
N THR A 313 29.99 -23.79 -29.81
CA THR A 313 29.10 -24.28 -30.85
C THR A 313 29.98 -25.08 -31.79
N ARG A 314 29.94 -26.41 -31.66
CA ARG A 314 30.65 -27.30 -32.56
C ARG A 314 30.09 -27.03 -33.94
N HIS A 315 30.84 -26.29 -34.74
CA HIS A 315 30.67 -26.26 -36.18
C HIS A 315 31.00 -27.67 -36.67
N HIS A 316 29.95 -28.48 -36.79
CA HIS A 316 29.96 -29.74 -37.53
C HIS A 316 29.37 -29.49 -38.91
#